data_AF-A0AAJ4ZX13-F1
#
_entry.id   AF-A0AAJ4ZX13-F1
#
_cell.length_a   1.000
_cell.length_b   1.000
_cell.length_c   1.000
_cell.angle_alpha   90.00
_cell.angle_beta   90.00
_cell.angle_gamma   90.00
#
_symmetry.space_group_name_H-M   'P 1'
#
loop_
_entity.id
_entity.type
_entity.pdbx_description
1 polymer ?
#
loop_
_entity_poly.entity_id
_entity_poly.type
_entity_poly.pdbx_seq_one_letter_code
_entity_poly.pdbx_strand_id
1 'polypeptide(L)'
;MVKPHYHHIVREKAPKNWDSVHRKYITDSQDIIKKHGIGLNDDLRNFTWAQNGGGAHTKKAAKFVHDTLVEANKEGKEAVEEALKLLGKNAKRGKFF
;
A
#
# COMPACT_ATOMS: atom_id res chain seq x y z
N MET A 1 -17.33 -9.97 -0.04
CA MET A 1 -16.78 -8.77 0.65
C MET A 1 -17.94 -8.05 1.31
N VAL A 2 -17.79 -7.62 2.57
CA VAL A 2 -18.78 -6.79 3.26
C VAL A 2 -18.43 -5.32 3.01
N LYS A 3 -19.36 -4.54 2.44
CA LYS A 3 -19.18 -3.11 2.11
C LYS A 3 -17.84 -2.82 1.37
N PRO A 4 -17.63 -3.42 0.17
CA PRO A 4 -16.41 -3.19 -0.59
C PRO A 4 -16.27 -1.72 -0.99
N HIS A 5 -15.04 -1.22 -0.99
CA HIS A 5 -14.71 0.13 -1.43
C HIS A 5 -13.40 0.13 -2.22
N TYR A 6 -13.19 1.23 -2.93
CA TYR A 6 -11.94 1.47 -3.63
C TYR A 6 -10.86 1.84 -2.60
N HIS A 7 -9.81 1.05 -2.54
CA HIS A 7 -8.78 1.09 -1.49
C HIS A 7 -7.41 1.38 -2.12
N HIS A 8 -6.70 2.35 -1.57
CA HIS A 8 -5.30 2.64 -1.90
C HIS A 8 -4.35 1.62 -1.26
N ILE A 9 -3.56 0.88 -2.02
CA ILE A 9 -2.59 -0.07 -1.47
C ILE A 9 -1.56 0.68 -0.63
N VAL A 10 -0.92 1.70 -1.22
CA VAL A 10 -0.17 2.73 -0.51
C VAL A 10 -1.11 3.89 -0.21
N ARG A 11 -1.37 4.13 1.07
CA ARG A 11 -2.37 5.12 1.51
C ARG A 11 -1.96 6.56 1.16
N GLU A 12 -2.95 7.39 0.83
CA GLU A 12 -2.75 8.81 0.49
C GLU A 12 -2.18 9.67 1.64
N LYS A 13 -2.59 9.41 2.89
CA LYS A 13 -2.32 10.28 4.05
C LYS A 13 -1.64 9.53 5.18
N ALA A 14 -0.50 10.02 5.65
CA ALA A 14 0.07 9.60 6.93
C ALA A 14 -0.69 10.27 8.10
N PRO A 15 -1.39 9.51 8.99
CA PRO A 15 -2.14 10.12 10.10
C PRO A 15 -1.24 10.93 11.03
N LYS A 16 -1.67 12.15 11.37
CA LYS A 16 -0.91 13.04 12.26
C LYS A 16 -0.78 12.50 13.69
N ASN A 17 -1.71 11.64 14.11
CA ASN A 17 -1.71 10.97 15.41
C ASN A 17 -0.87 9.68 15.45
N TRP A 18 -0.22 9.29 14.33
CA TRP A 18 0.77 8.21 14.34
C TRP A 18 2.16 8.77 14.67
N ASP A 19 2.97 7.96 15.34
CA ASP A 19 4.37 8.29 15.57
C ASP A 19 5.16 8.39 14.26
N SER A 20 6.32 9.04 14.34
CA SER A 20 7.16 9.35 13.19
C SER A 20 7.54 8.12 12.38
N VAL A 21 7.83 6.99 13.03
CA VAL A 21 8.25 5.74 12.37
C VAL A 21 7.13 5.20 11.48
N HIS A 22 5.91 5.10 12.01
CA HIS A 22 4.79 4.57 11.24
C HIS A 22 4.29 5.53 10.15
N ARG A 23 4.45 6.84 10.37
CA ARG A 23 4.23 7.83 9.31
C ARG A 23 5.25 7.67 8.20
N LYS A 24 6.51 7.39 8.54
CA LYS A 24 7.59 7.18 7.58
C LYS A 24 7.34 5.98 6.67
N TYR A 25 6.77 4.89 7.19
CA TYR A 25 6.38 3.75 6.33
C TYR A 25 5.45 4.15 5.19
N ILE A 26 4.53 5.09 5.44
CA ILE A 26 3.62 5.59 4.41
C ILE A 26 4.37 6.49 3.43
N THR A 27 5.11 7.49 3.91
CA THR A 27 5.78 8.46 3.02
C THR A 27 6.88 7.79 2.19
N ASP A 28 7.66 6.88 2.76
CA ASP A 28 8.67 6.13 2.01
C ASP A 28 8.02 5.24 0.95
N SER A 29 6.88 4.60 1.24
CA SER A 29 6.13 3.83 0.25
C SER A 29 5.62 4.71 -0.89
N GLN A 30 5.16 5.93 -0.59
CA GLN A 30 4.75 6.92 -1.59
C GLN A 30 5.92 7.33 -2.49
N ASP A 31 7.09 7.54 -1.91
CA ASP A 31 8.31 7.88 -2.65
C ASP A 31 8.77 6.72 -3.55
N ILE A 32 8.68 5.47 -3.09
CA ILE A 32 9.01 4.29 -3.90
C ILE A 32 8.11 4.19 -5.13
N ILE A 33 6.78 4.24 -4.97
CA ILE A 33 5.88 4.11 -6.12
C ILE A 33 6.04 5.30 -7.09
N LYS A 34 6.26 6.51 -6.55
CA LYS A 34 6.53 7.71 -7.36
C LYS A 34 7.81 7.59 -8.16
N LYS A 35 8.89 7.06 -7.57
CA LYS A 35 10.17 6.80 -8.26
C LYS A 35 9.99 5.93 -9.51
N HIS A 36 9.03 5.00 -9.48
CA HIS A 36 8.74 4.08 -10.60
C HIS A 36 7.63 4.58 -11.54
N GLY A 37 7.21 5.84 -11.39
CA GLY A 37 6.19 6.48 -12.24
C GLY A 37 4.79 5.92 -12.00
N ILE A 38 4.48 5.50 -10.77
CA ILE A 38 3.16 5.06 -10.34
C ILE A 38 2.52 6.20 -9.55
N GLY A 39 1.36 6.65 -10.04
CA GLY A 39 0.58 7.71 -9.42
C GLY A 39 0.01 7.29 -8.07
N LEU A 40 -0.01 8.20 -7.10
CA LEU A 40 -0.55 7.91 -5.77
C LEU A 40 -2.08 7.81 -5.80
N ASN A 41 -2.75 8.73 -6.50
CA ASN A 41 -4.21 8.93 -6.45
C ASN A 41 -4.89 8.76 -7.82
N ASP A 42 -4.12 8.63 -8.89
CA ASP A 42 -4.54 8.70 -10.29
C ASP A 42 -4.12 7.46 -11.10
N ASP A 43 -3.48 6.48 -10.46
CA ASP A 43 -2.97 5.28 -11.11
C ASP A 43 -3.57 4.01 -10.53
N LEU A 44 -4.30 3.27 -11.37
CA LEU A 44 -4.99 2.03 -11.01
C LEU A 44 -4.05 0.98 -10.39
N ARG A 45 -2.74 1.02 -10.66
CA ARG A 45 -1.75 0.12 -10.05
C ARG A 45 -1.67 0.25 -8.53
N ASN A 46 -1.98 1.43 -7.96
CA ASN A 46 -2.03 1.65 -6.52
C ASN A 46 -3.41 1.38 -5.89
N PHE A 47 -4.35 0.81 -6.64
CA PHE A 47 -5.71 0.60 -6.15
C PHE A 47 -6.19 -0.84 -6.24
N THR A 48 -7.11 -1.18 -5.36
CA THR A 48 -7.84 -2.45 -5.39
C THR A 48 -9.23 -2.26 -4.79
N TRP A 49 -10.10 -3.25 -4.99
CA TRP A 49 -11.32 -3.38 -4.21
C TRP A 49 -11.02 -4.17 -2.95
N ALA A 50 -11.30 -3.59 -1.78
CA ALA A 50 -11.13 -4.27 -0.49
C ALA A 50 -12.38 -4.11 0.38
N GLN A 51 -12.61 -5.04 1.31
CA GLN A 51 -13.64 -4.89 2.32
C GLN A 51 -13.28 -3.80 3.32
N ASN A 52 -14.28 -3.12 3.89
CA ASN A 52 -14.05 -2.21 5.02
C ASN A 52 -13.67 -3.00 6.28
N GLY A 53 -12.69 -2.49 7.04
CA GLY A 53 -12.17 -3.18 8.23
C GLY A 53 -11.20 -4.32 7.90
N GLY A 54 -10.93 -5.21 8.86
CA GLY A 54 -10.08 -6.40 8.64
C GLY A 54 -8.56 -6.16 8.70
N GLY A 55 -8.11 -5.02 9.24
CA GLY A 55 -6.67 -4.72 9.41
C GLY A 55 -6.11 -3.72 8.40
N ALA A 56 -6.90 -3.30 7.41
CA ALA A 56 -6.64 -2.12 6.58
C ALA A 56 -6.44 -0.87 7.43
N HIS A 57 -5.66 0.09 6.90
CA HIS A 57 -5.39 1.39 7.54
C HIS A 57 -4.78 1.30 8.96
N THR A 58 -4.11 0.20 9.28
CA THR A 58 -3.37 0.02 10.55
C THR A 58 -1.88 0.30 10.39
N LYS A 59 -1.20 0.59 11.50
CA LYS A 59 0.26 0.69 11.59
C LYS A 59 0.96 -0.57 11.05
N LYS A 60 0.40 -1.75 11.35
CA LYS A 60 0.92 -3.04 10.89
C LYS A 60 0.81 -3.20 9.37
N ALA A 61 -0.33 -2.86 8.78
CA ALA A 61 -0.50 -2.89 7.34
C ALA A 61 0.44 -1.90 6.63
N ALA A 62 0.60 -0.69 7.17
CA ALA A 62 1.54 0.29 6.61
C ALA A 62 2.99 -0.22 6.60
N LYS A 63 3.43 -0.85 7.70
CA LYS A 63 4.75 -1.49 7.76
C LYS A 63 4.88 -2.63 6.76
N PHE A 64 3.87 -3.51 6.66
CA PHE A 64 3.89 -4.65 5.75
C PHE A 64 3.99 -4.21 4.27
N VAL A 65 3.20 -3.20 3.87
CA VAL A 65 3.28 -2.61 2.53
C VAL A 65 4.66 -2.00 2.29
N HIS A 66 5.16 -1.21 3.24
CA HIS A 66 6.50 -0.62 3.15
C HIS A 66 7.59 -1.69 2.95
N ASP A 67 7.65 -2.70 3.82
CA ASP A 67 8.69 -3.72 3.76
C ASP A 67 8.64 -4.49 2.42
N THR A 68 7.44 -4.80 1.95
CA THR A 68 7.24 -5.45 0.65
C THR A 68 7.77 -4.57 -0.49
N LEU A 69 7.47 -3.27 -0.47
CA LEU A 69 7.91 -2.33 -1.50
C LEU A 69 9.41 -2.03 -1.43
N VAL A 70 10.01 -2.03 -0.24
CA VAL A 70 11.47 -1.85 -0.08
C VAL A 70 12.22 -3.01 -0.73
N GLU A 71 11.80 -4.25 -0.51
CA GLU A 71 12.42 -5.41 -1.15
C GLU A 71 12.22 -5.37 -2.67
N ALA A 72 10.99 -5.14 -3.14
CA ALA A 72 10.69 -5.03 -4.57
C ALA A 72 11.48 -3.90 -5.26
N ASN A 73 11.68 -2.77 -4.59
CA ASN A 73 12.43 -1.63 -5.12
C ASN A 73 13.92 -1.95 -5.37
N LYS A 74 14.49 -2.98 -4.72
CA LYS A 74 15.85 -3.45 -5.00
C LYS A 74 15.94 -4.15 -6.37
N GLU A 75 14.85 -4.77 -6.79
CA GLU A 75 14.76 -5.55 -8.03
C GLU A 75 14.30 -4.69 -9.22
N GLY A 76 13.58 -3.59 -8.97
CA GLY A 76 13.23 -2.59 -9.98
C GLY A 76 11.74 -2.41 -10.18
N LYS A 77 11.37 -1.80 -11.30
CA LYS A 77 9.99 -1.37 -11.57
C LYS A 77 9.02 -2.54 -11.69
N GLU A 78 9.36 -3.59 -12.46
CA GLU A 78 8.45 -4.72 -12.64
C GLU A 78 8.15 -5.41 -11.30
N ALA A 79 9.16 -5.54 -10.42
CA ALA A 79 8.99 -6.12 -9.10
C ALA A 79 8.06 -5.28 -8.21
N VAL A 80 8.15 -3.94 -8.28
CA VAL A 80 7.24 -3.03 -7.54
C VAL A 80 5.80 -3.16 -8.04
N GLU A 81 5.59 -3.27 -9.35
CA GLU A 81 4.25 -3.47 -9.91
C GLU A 81 3.65 -4.83 -9.51
N GLU A 82 4.44 -5.90 -9.56
CA GLU A 82 4.01 -7.23 -9.10
C GLU A 82 3.74 -7.27 -7.59
N ALA A 83 4.54 -6.56 -6.78
CA ALA A 83 4.30 -6.40 -5.35
C ALA A 83 2.96 -5.71 -5.07
N LEU A 84 2.67 -4.59 -5.75
CA LEU A 84 1.38 -3.91 -5.63
C LEU A 84 0.22 -4.82 -6.05
N LYS A 85 0.34 -5.53 -7.16
CA LYS A 85 -0.66 -6.48 -7.64
C LYS A 85 -0.93 -7.60 -6.63
N LEU A 86 0.11 -8.15 -6.00
CA LEU A 86 -0.01 -9.18 -4.96
C LEU A 86 -0.70 -8.62 -3.70
N LEU A 87 -0.26 -7.45 -3.22
CA LEU A 87 -0.88 -6.74 -2.10
C LEU A 87 -2.36 -6.46 -2.38
N GLY A 88 -2.69 -5.98 -3.57
CA GLY A 88 -4.05 -5.70 -4.02
C GLY A 88 -4.93 -6.95 -4.07
N LYS A 89 -4.39 -8.08 -4.56
CA LYS A 89 -5.08 -9.38 -4.56
C LYS A 89 -5.33 -9.91 -3.15
N ASN A 90 -4.39 -9.73 -2.24
CA ASN A 90 -4.53 -10.11 -0.84
C ASN A 90 -5.57 -9.25 -0.12
N ALA A 91 -5.51 -7.93 -0.30
CA ALA A 91 -6.47 -6.99 0.27
C ALA A 91 -7.91 -7.26 -0.21
N LYS A 92 -8.09 -7.63 -1.50
CA LYS A 92 -9.39 -8.08 -2.04
C LYS A 92 -9.96 -9.31 -1.34
N ARG A 93 -9.10 -10.16 -0.77
CA ARG A 93 -9.46 -11.34 0.03
C ARG A 93 -9.50 -11.05 1.52
N GLY A 94 -9.34 -9.79 1.94
CA GLY A 94 -9.31 -9.39 3.35
C GLY A 94 -8.01 -9.70 4.08
N LYS A 95 -6.90 -9.93 3.37
CA LYS A 95 -5.58 -10.19 3.93
C LYS A 95 -4.68 -8.97 3.72
N PHE A 96 -4.19 -8.36 4.80
CA PHE A 96 -3.43 -7.10 4.76
C PHE A 96 -2.00 -7.21 5.31
N PHE A 97 -1.64 -8.37 5.84
CA PHE A 97 -0.32 -8.78 6.32
C PHE A 97 -0.34 -10.28 6.57
#